data_AF-A0A8J3P7Z0-F1
#
_entry.id   AF-A0A8J3P7Z0-F1
#
_cell.length_a   1.000
_cell.length_b   1.000
_cell.length_c   1.000
_cell.angle_alpha   90.00
_cell.angle_beta   90.00
_cell.angle_gamma   90.00
#
_symmetry.space_group_name_H-M   'P 1'
#
loop_
_entity.id
_entity.type
_entity.pdbx_description
1 polymer ?
#
loop_
_entity_poly.entity_id
_entity_poly.type
_entity_poly.pdbx_seq_one_letter_code
_entity_poly.pdbx_strand_id
1 'polypeptide(L)'
;MGTGQESADRARYARDRDWIAYALHELPAGVLWGADGATPAQCAEMLDGLDEFADVCRRLGLNDHTEFIEECRWHFEHYPHFLGRRRHFVDYATYIRDRHGPARVEPPPPPGWSRRR
;
A
#
# COMPACT_ATOMS: atom_id res chain seq x y z
N MET A 1 20.71 -10.69 -20.95
CA MET A 1 19.48 -10.16 -21.55
C MET A 1 18.36 -10.50 -20.58
N GLY A 2 17.86 -9.52 -19.82
CA GLY A 2 16.72 -9.74 -18.92
C GLY A 2 15.51 -10.14 -19.75
N THR A 3 14.79 -11.17 -19.33
CA THR A 3 13.64 -11.69 -20.08
C THR A 3 12.56 -10.61 -20.22
N GLY A 4 11.72 -10.67 -21.27
CA GLY A 4 10.61 -9.72 -21.44
C GLY A 4 9.69 -9.64 -20.22
N GLN A 5 9.58 -10.74 -19.47
CA GLN A 5 8.87 -10.86 -18.20
C GLN A 5 9.52 -10.00 -17.09
N GLU A 6 10.84 -10.07 -16.94
CA GLU A 6 11.56 -9.28 -15.92
C GLU A 6 11.39 -7.76 -16.16
N SER A 7 11.43 -7.32 -17.41
CA SER A 7 11.19 -5.91 -17.76
C SER A 7 9.76 -5.46 -17.43
N ALA A 8 8.76 -6.32 -17.68
CA ALA A 8 7.37 -6.05 -17.33
C ALA A 8 7.16 -6.00 -15.81
N ASP A 9 7.74 -6.94 -15.07
CA ASP A 9 7.69 -6.97 -13.61
C ASP A 9 8.33 -5.73 -13.00
N ARG A 10 9.46 -5.25 -13.55
CA ARG A 10 10.10 -4.00 -13.12
C ARG A 10 9.23 -2.76 -13.33
N ALA A 11 8.57 -2.65 -14.48
CA ALA A 11 7.67 -1.54 -14.78
C ALA A 11 6.42 -1.57 -13.89
N ARG A 12 5.90 -2.77 -13.63
CA ARG A 12 4.77 -2.99 -12.72
C ARG A 12 5.13 -2.61 -11.28
N TYR A 13 6.25 -3.12 -10.77
CA TYR A 13 6.77 -2.76 -9.45
C TYR A 13 6.83 -1.24 -9.24
N ALA A 14 7.37 -0.49 -10.21
CA ALA A 14 7.51 0.96 -10.07
C ALA A 14 6.14 1.65 -9.97
N ARG A 15 5.19 1.25 -10.84
CA ARG A 15 3.83 1.80 -10.82
C ARG A 15 3.11 1.49 -9.51
N ASP A 16 3.16 0.22 -9.10
CA ASP A 16 2.43 -0.27 -7.95
C ASP A 16 3.01 0.31 -6.65
N ARG A 17 4.34 0.42 -6.53
CA ARG A 17 5.01 1.08 -5.40
C ARG A 17 4.60 2.55 -5.27
N ASP A 18 4.61 3.30 -6.36
CA ASP A 18 4.25 4.72 -6.35
C ASP A 18 2.77 4.91 -5.97
N TRP A 19 1.90 4.03 -6.49
CA TRP A 19 0.48 4.05 -6.17
C TRP A 19 0.20 3.65 -4.71
N ILE A 20 0.86 2.61 -4.17
CA ILE A 20 0.72 2.20 -2.77
C ILE A 20 1.19 3.32 -1.83
N ALA A 21 2.34 3.94 -2.14
CA ALA A 21 2.85 5.06 -1.36
C ALA A 21 1.89 6.26 -1.37
N TYR A 22 1.29 6.57 -2.52
CA TYR A 22 0.24 7.59 -2.61
C TYR A 22 -1.00 7.21 -1.78
N ALA A 23 -1.48 5.98 -1.90
CA ALA A 23 -2.65 5.51 -1.15
C ALA A 23 -2.43 5.64 0.37
N LEU A 24 -1.28 5.22 0.87
CA LEU A 24 -0.92 5.34 2.29
C LEU A 24 -0.79 6.80 2.76
N HIS A 25 -0.41 7.72 1.90
CA HIS A 25 -0.38 9.15 2.23
C HIS A 25 -1.78 9.74 2.38
N GLU A 26 -2.71 9.33 1.53
CA GLU A 26 -4.07 9.89 1.47
C GLU A 26 -5.05 9.23 2.47
N LEU A 27 -4.80 7.97 2.86
CA LEU A 27 -5.63 7.22 3.81
C LEU A 27 -5.81 7.94 5.17
N PRO A 28 -4.76 8.42 5.86
CA PRO A 28 -4.88 9.23 7.09
C PRO A 28 -5.75 10.47 6.94
N ALA A 29 -5.69 11.13 5.79
CA ALA A 29 -6.48 12.33 5.52
C ALA A 29 -7.91 12.01 5.05
N GLY A 30 -8.22 10.74 4.79
CA GLY A 30 -9.56 10.29 4.38
C GLY A 30 -9.95 10.74 2.97
N VAL A 31 -8.98 11.14 2.15
CA VAL A 31 -9.17 11.78 0.84
C VAL A 31 -8.88 10.84 -0.34
N LEU A 32 -8.46 9.60 -0.05
CA LEU A 32 -8.28 8.60 -1.08
C LEU A 32 -9.61 8.35 -1.80
N TRP A 33 -9.66 8.64 -3.11
CA TRP A 33 -10.87 8.61 -3.96
C TRP A 33 -11.90 9.73 -3.72
N GLY A 34 -11.50 10.87 -3.14
CA GLY A 34 -12.34 12.05 -2.96
C GLY A 34 -12.89 12.20 -1.54
N ALA A 35 -13.87 13.08 -1.37
CA ALA A 35 -14.35 13.51 -0.05
C ALA A 35 -15.02 12.41 0.80
N ASP A 36 -15.48 11.34 0.16
CA ASP A 36 -16.16 10.23 0.81
C ASP A 36 -15.21 9.10 1.24
N GLY A 37 -13.94 9.18 0.84
CA GLY A 37 -12.94 8.12 1.06
C GLY A 37 -13.17 6.89 0.17
N ALA A 38 -12.39 5.84 0.41
CA ALA A 38 -12.53 4.58 -0.32
C ALA A 38 -13.80 3.81 0.08
N THR A 39 -14.43 3.12 -0.86
CA THR A 39 -15.51 2.16 -0.59
C THR A 39 -14.96 0.80 -0.15
N PRO A 40 -15.78 -0.09 0.45
CA PRO A 40 -15.35 -1.46 0.77
C PRO A 40 -14.84 -2.25 -0.45
N ALA A 41 -15.45 -2.03 -1.62
CA ALA A 41 -14.99 -2.66 -2.87
C ALA A 41 -13.61 -2.15 -3.29
N GLN A 42 -13.38 -0.83 -3.22
CA GLN A 42 -12.07 -0.25 -3.50
C GLN A 42 -11.01 -0.70 -2.48
N CYS A 43 -11.38 -0.92 -1.22
CA CYS A 43 -10.44 -1.48 -0.23
C CYS A 43 -10.06 -2.94 -0.57
N ALA A 44 -10.99 -3.73 -1.09
CA ALA A 44 -10.68 -5.06 -1.59
C ALA A 44 -9.74 -4.99 -2.80
N GLU A 45 -9.98 -4.08 -3.75
CA GLU A 45 -9.07 -3.85 -4.88
C GLU A 45 -7.66 -3.43 -4.43
N MET A 46 -7.55 -2.67 -3.33
CA MET A 46 -6.26 -2.30 -2.74
C MET A 46 -5.51 -3.50 -2.16
N LEU A 47 -6.22 -4.42 -1.51
CA LEU A 47 -5.64 -5.67 -1.02
C LEU A 47 -5.18 -6.57 -2.16
N ASP A 48 -6.00 -6.73 -3.19
CA ASP A 48 -5.65 -7.51 -4.38
C ASP A 48 -4.41 -6.92 -5.06
N GLY A 49 -4.36 -5.59 -5.24
CA GLY A 49 -3.18 -4.91 -5.80
C GLY A 49 -1.92 -5.07 -4.95
N LEU A 50 -2.06 -5.12 -3.62
CA LEU A 50 -0.93 -5.38 -2.71
C LEU A 50 -0.43 -6.82 -2.80
N ASP A 51 -1.34 -7.79 -2.92
CA ASP A 51 -0.98 -9.20 -3.14
C ASP A 51 -0.23 -9.38 -4.46
N GLU A 52 -0.70 -8.73 -5.52
CA GLU A 52 -0.02 -8.71 -6.82
C GLU A 52 1.36 -8.06 -6.74
N PHE A 53 1.51 -6.96 -5.98
CA PHE A 53 2.78 -6.30 -5.73
C PHE A 53 3.75 -7.22 -4.98
N ALA A 54 3.29 -7.91 -3.94
CA ALA A 54 4.08 -8.88 -3.19
C ALA A 54 4.61 -9.99 -4.11
N ASP A 55 3.77 -10.45 -5.03
CA ASP A 55 4.14 -11.44 -6.04
C ASP A 55 5.17 -10.93 -7.05
N VAL A 56 5.06 -9.66 -7.47
CA VAL A 56 6.09 -8.99 -8.29
C VAL A 56 7.42 -8.92 -7.53
N CYS A 57 7.40 -8.48 -6.27
CA CYS A 57 8.58 -8.42 -5.41
C CYS A 57 9.26 -9.80 -5.29
N ARG A 58 8.47 -10.85 -5.07
CA ARG A 58 8.97 -12.24 -5.03
C ARG A 58 9.61 -12.67 -6.34
N ARG A 59 9.00 -12.38 -7.49
CA ARG A 59 9.57 -12.69 -8.83
C ARG A 59 10.87 -11.92 -9.09
N LEU A 60 11.00 -10.72 -8.57
CA LEU A 60 12.20 -9.88 -8.69
C LEU A 60 13.26 -10.17 -7.61
N GLY A 61 12.99 -11.07 -6.66
CA GLY A 61 13.90 -11.41 -5.57
C GLY A 61 14.07 -10.32 -4.51
N LEU A 62 13.06 -9.46 -4.34
CA LEU A 62 13.05 -8.34 -3.40
C LEU A 62 12.53 -8.78 -2.02
N ASN A 63 13.42 -9.25 -1.15
CA ASN A 63 13.06 -9.76 0.19
C ASN A 63 12.96 -8.66 1.27
N ASP A 64 13.51 -7.48 0.99
CA ASP A 64 13.51 -6.28 1.85
C ASP A 64 12.18 -5.52 1.83
N HIS A 65 11.20 -5.98 1.06
CA HIS A 65 9.87 -5.35 0.94
C HIS A 65 8.83 -5.95 1.88
N THR A 66 9.17 -7.02 2.59
CA THR A 66 8.25 -7.78 3.44
C THR A 66 7.60 -6.90 4.51
N GLU A 67 8.39 -6.13 5.26
CA GLU A 67 7.89 -5.25 6.32
C GLU A 67 6.92 -4.19 5.77
N PHE A 68 7.31 -3.51 4.69
CA PHE A 68 6.46 -2.54 4.00
C PHE A 68 5.12 -3.16 3.53
N ILE A 69 5.16 -4.36 2.95
CA ILE A 69 3.95 -5.05 2.48
C ILE A 69 3.02 -5.38 3.66
N GLU A 70 3.55 -5.87 4.78
CA GLU A 70 2.76 -6.19 5.96
C GLU A 70 2.14 -4.93 6.59
N GLU A 71 2.89 -3.83 6.66
CA GLU A 71 2.37 -2.54 7.13
C GLU A 71 1.27 -1.99 6.21
N CYS A 72 1.45 -2.08 4.89
CA CYS A 72 0.41 -1.72 3.91
C CYS A 72 -0.85 -2.56 4.12
N ARG A 73 -0.68 -3.88 4.28
CA ARG A 73 -1.77 -4.84 4.46
C ARG A 73 -2.59 -4.48 5.70
N TRP A 74 -1.92 -4.16 6.80
CA TRP A 74 -2.58 -3.73 8.02
C TRP A 74 -3.54 -2.57 7.75
N HIS A 75 -3.10 -1.53 7.04
CA HIS A 75 -3.96 -0.39 6.73
C HIS A 75 -5.14 -0.78 5.84
N PHE A 76 -4.91 -1.56 4.79
CA PHE A 76 -5.95 -1.91 3.82
C PHE A 76 -7.02 -2.82 4.42
N GLU A 77 -6.65 -3.69 5.37
CA GLU A 77 -7.60 -4.51 6.14
C GLU A 77 -8.39 -3.69 7.17
N HIS A 78 -7.76 -2.70 7.80
CA HIS A 78 -8.36 -1.96 8.90
C HIS A 78 -9.15 -0.73 8.46
N TYR A 79 -8.85 -0.17 7.29
CA TYR A 79 -9.54 1.01 6.79
C TYR A 79 -11.05 0.80 6.54
N PRO A 80 -11.53 -0.33 5.97
CA PRO A 80 -12.97 -0.63 5.88
C PRO A 80 -13.68 -0.61 7.22
N HIS A 81 -13.02 -1.12 8.27
CA HIS A 81 -13.57 -1.13 9.63
C HIS A 81 -13.73 0.29 10.18
N PHE A 82 -12.71 1.13 9.99
CA PHE A 82 -12.76 2.55 10.33
C PHE A 82 -13.90 3.25 9.59
N LEU A 83 -13.99 3.09 8.26
CA LEU A 83 -15.01 3.72 7.42
C LEU A 83 -16.43 3.31 7.83
N GLY A 84 -16.66 2.01 8.04
CA GLY A 84 -17.97 1.49 8.45
C GLY A 84 -18.42 1.97 9.84
N ARG A 85 -17.51 2.54 10.64
CA ARG A 85 -17.77 2.99 12.01
C ARG A 85 -17.25 4.41 12.26
N ARG A 86 -17.13 5.24 11.22
CA ARG A 86 -16.46 6.55 11.29
C ARG A 86 -16.97 7.44 12.42
N ARG A 87 -18.28 7.37 12.73
CA ARG A 87 -18.92 8.10 13.85
C ARG A 87 -18.46 7.70 15.25
N HIS A 88 -17.79 6.56 15.41
CA HIS A 88 -17.31 6.01 16.68
C HIS A 88 -15.83 6.30 16.92
N PHE A 89 -15.14 6.92 15.96
CA PHE A 89 -13.72 7.23 16.04
C PHE A 89 -13.51 8.73 15.81
N VAL A 90 -12.48 9.31 16.44
CA VAL A 90 -12.16 10.74 16.30
C VAL A 90 -11.63 11.02 14.90
N ASP A 91 -10.62 10.27 14.48
CA ASP A 91 -9.98 10.30 13.16
C ASP A 91 -9.23 8.98 12.92
N TYR A 92 -8.70 8.80 11.69
CA TYR A 92 -8.00 7.57 11.34
C TYR A 92 -6.63 7.45 12.05
N ALA A 93 -5.94 8.57 12.29
CA ALA A 93 -4.66 8.58 13.01
C ALA A 93 -4.82 8.04 14.45
N THR A 94 -5.87 8.47 15.15
CA THR A 94 -6.24 7.98 16.48
C THR A 94 -6.63 6.50 16.42
N TYR A 95 -7.41 6.10 15.41
CA TYR A 95 -7.78 4.70 15.19
C TYR A 95 -6.56 3.78 15.05
N ILE A 96 -5.53 4.22 14.32
CA ILE A 96 -4.28 3.49 14.12
C ILE A 96 -3.55 3.33 15.46
N ARG A 97 -3.37 4.44 16.18
CA ARG A 97 -2.68 4.47 17.48
C ARG A 97 -3.36 3.54 18.49
N ASP A 98 -4.68 3.60 18.60
CA ASP A 98 -5.45 2.81 19.56
C ASP A 98 -5.36 1.29 19.30
N ARG A 99 -4.95 0.88 18.09
CA ARG A 99 -4.72 -0.52 17.71
C ARG A 99 -3.25 -0.89 17.61
N HIS A 100 -2.33 -0.01 18.01
CA HIS A 100 -0.90 -0.20 17.85
C HIS A 100 -0.50 -0.51 16.40
N GLY A 101 -1.22 0.08 15.42
CA GLY A 101 -0.90 -0.06 14.00
C GLY A 101 0.27 0.83 13.57
N PRO A 102 0.81 0.61 12.36
CA PRO A 102 1.89 1.42 11.81
C PRO A 102 1.40 2.85 11.56
N ALA A 103 1.92 3.81 12.32
CA ALA A 103 1.53 5.23 12.17
C ALA A 103 2.14 5.88 10.94
N ARG A 104 3.27 5.35 10.46
CA ARG A 104 4.01 5.82 9.30
C ARG A 104 4.60 4.60 8.61
N VAL A 105 4.22 4.40 7.37
CA VAL A 105 4.72 3.33 6.51
C VAL A 105 5.69 3.96 5.54
N GLU A 106 6.96 3.55 5.58
CA GLU A 106 7.98 4.07 4.69
C GLU A 106 8.25 3.09 3.55
N PRO A 107 8.15 3.53 2.28
CA PRO A 107 8.49 2.65 1.18
C PRO A 107 9.99 2.33 1.21
N PRO A 108 10.38 1.05 1.02
CA PRO A 108 11.77 0.66 1.01
C PRO A 108 12.53 1.39 -0.10
N PRO A 109 13.86 1.55 0.04
CA PRO A 109 14.65 2.22 -0.97
C PRO A 109 14.50 1.51 -2.32
N PRO A 110 14.34 2.26 -3.42
CA PRO A 110 14.17 1.67 -4.73
C PRO A 110 15.40 0.80 -5.06
N PRO A 111 15.22 -0.44 -5.57
CA PRO A 111 16.31 -1.31 -5.98
C PRO A 111 17.16 -0.62 -7.04
N GLY A 112 18.45 -0.98 -7.13
CA GLY A 112 19.44 -0.26 -7.93
C GLY A 112 19.07 -0.06 -9.42
N TRP A 113 18.29 -0.97 -10.00
CA TRP A 113 17.79 -0.87 -11.38
C TRP A 113 16.62 0.10 -11.56
N SER A 114 15.93 0.45 -10.47
CA SER A 114 14.78 1.38 -10.46
C SER A 114 15.16 2.81 -10.11
N ARG A 115 16.41 3.04 -9.66
CA ARG A 115 16.99 4.37 -9.51
C ARG A 115 17.14 4.95 -10.93
N ARG A 116 16.18 5.78 -11.34
CA ARG A 116 16.30 6.53 -12.59
C ARG A 116 17.62 7.31 -12.56
N ARG A 117 18.43 7.15 -13.61
CA ARG A 117 19.52 8.08 -13.94
C ARG A 117 18.95 9.46 -14.24
#